data_AF-A0A938LQH8-F1
#
_entry.id   AF-A0A938LQH8-F1
#
_cell.length_a   1.000
_cell.length_b   1.000
_cell.length_c   1.000
_cell.angle_alpha   90.00
_cell.angle_beta   90.00
_cell.angle_gamma   90.00
#
_symmetry.space_group_name_H-M   'P 1'
#
loop_
_entity.id
_entity.type
_entity.pdbx_description
1 polymer ?
#
loop_
_entity_poly.entity_id
_entity_poly.type
_entity_poly.pdbx_seq_one_letter_code
_entity_poly.pdbx_strand_id
1 'polypeptide(L)'
;MAKPEAPKGPLRRSCVLARRLRRAGTLALRRPAVGRSGLPNLFFKTHKAELQTWCDPEEARALLHGGRRLAIVLRRCKLFRSPSGMNAIDRGARLPLYQQLYEILHRKMLLKQWKPGDRLPTESELVEDYSVSRITVRTVLDMLVKEGLIYRQAGRGTFVAHATLEQGLSQIISFTEDMQRRGFAVSTRVLFSGLVPAAPHIAERLRIEPGEELAHLQRLRLADGEPMCIEHSYFVHRHCPGILEHDFATRSLREVKIRKYGIRWTHAKQTIQAINAAQQVAELLGIRRGGALLFFERVSFSQDNIPMEFLQAYYRADRYILYSELLGGTG
;
A
#
# COMPACT_ATOMS: atom_id res chain seq x y z
N MET A 1 35.94 -2.84 50.93
CA MET A 1 35.75 -2.94 49.47
C MET A 1 34.33 -3.44 49.22
N ALA A 2 33.44 -2.57 48.73
CA ALA A 2 32.00 -2.80 48.64
C ALA A 2 31.53 -2.88 47.17
N LYS A 3 30.57 -3.78 46.90
CA LYS A 3 29.89 -3.99 45.61
C LYS A 3 28.99 -2.78 45.25
N PRO A 4 28.80 -2.43 43.97
CA PRO A 4 27.87 -1.36 43.59
C PRO A 4 26.41 -1.84 43.55
N GLU A 5 25.54 -1.00 44.11
CA GLU A 5 24.08 -1.14 44.19
C GLU A 5 23.38 -0.92 42.83
N ALA A 6 22.22 -1.57 42.65
CA ALA A 6 21.35 -1.39 41.49
C ALA A 6 20.49 -0.10 41.59
N PRO A 7 20.21 0.61 40.47
CA PRO A 7 19.48 1.86 40.52
C PRO A 7 17.99 1.66 40.82
N LYS A 8 17.52 2.27 41.92
CA LYS A 8 16.10 2.44 42.26
C LYS A 8 15.55 3.64 41.48
N GLY A 9 14.84 3.39 40.37
CA GLY A 9 14.26 4.41 39.50
C GLY A 9 12.77 4.18 39.10
N PRO A 10 12.13 5.19 38.46
CA PRO A 10 10.68 5.31 38.24
C PRO A 10 10.05 4.19 37.37
N LEU A 11 10.88 3.40 36.70
CA LEU A 11 10.50 2.22 35.90
C LEU A 11 9.87 1.08 36.72
N ARG A 12 10.14 0.99 38.04
CA ARG A 12 9.48 -0.01 38.89
C ARG A 12 8.03 0.36 39.22
N ARG A 13 7.67 1.65 39.28
CA ARG A 13 6.30 2.11 39.60
C ARG A 13 5.35 1.95 38.41
N SER A 14 5.82 2.20 37.19
CA SER A 14 5.03 2.03 35.94
C SER A 14 4.64 0.57 35.67
N CYS A 15 5.50 -0.38 36.04
CA CYS A 15 5.25 -1.81 35.85
C CYS A 15 4.18 -2.36 36.82
N VAL A 16 4.09 -1.81 38.04
CA VAL A 16 3.10 -2.19 39.06
C VAL A 16 1.71 -1.61 38.73
N LEU A 17 1.65 -0.38 38.23
CA LEU A 17 0.39 0.26 37.82
C LEU A 17 -0.21 -0.40 36.57
N ALA A 18 0.62 -0.75 35.59
CA ALA A 18 0.20 -1.50 34.40
C ALA A 18 -0.35 -2.91 34.72
N ARG A 19 0.15 -3.55 35.79
CA ARG A 19 -0.39 -4.84 36.29
C ARG A 19 -1.73 -4.66 37.03
N ARG A 20 -1.91 -3.56 37.76
CA ARG A 20 -3.20 -3.22 38.42
C ARG A 20 -4.29 -2.87 37.39
N LEU A 21 -3.95 -2.13 36.35
CA LEU A 21 -4.88 -1.77 35.26
C LEU A 21 -5.33 -3.00 34.44
N ARG A 22 -4.43 -3.97 34.21
CA ARG A 22 -4.81 -5.25 33.59
C ARG A 22 -5.78 -6.04 34.46
N ARG A 23 -5.52 -6.18 35.77
CA ARG A 23 -6.43 -6.90 36.69
C ARG A 23 -7.81 -6.24 36.79
N ALA A 24 -7.89 -4.90 36.82
CA ALA A 24 -9.15 -4.18 36.85
C ALA A 24 -9.95 -4.34 35.55
N GLY A 25 -9.28 -4.30 34.39
CA GLY A 25 -9.91 -4.53 33.09
C GLY A 25 -10.38 -5.97 32.87
N THR A 26 -9.66 -6.98 33.39
CA THR A 26 -10.06 -8.39 33.28
C THR A 26 -11.26 -8.73 34.18
N LEU A 27 -11.40 -8.09 35.35
CA LEU A 27 -12.57 -8.29 36.23
C LEU A 27 -13.86 -7.70 35.65
N ALA A 28 -13.78 -6.58 34.93
CA ALA A 28 -14.94 -5.93 34.30
C ALA A 28 -15.54 -6.74 33.12
N LEU A 29 -14.77 -7.68 32.55
CA LEU A 29 -15.18 -8.46 31.37
C LEU A 29 -15.82 -9.82 31.69
N ARG A 30 -15.98 -10.20 32.96
CA ARG A 30 -16.48 -11.54 33.38
C ARG A 30 -17.87 -11.59 34.00
N ARG A 31 -18.65 -10.50 34.05
CA ARG A 31 -20.05 -10.55 34.46
C ARG A 31 -20.94 -9.86 33.42
N PRO A 32 -21.91 -10.56 32.81
CA PRO A 32 -22.97 -9.89 32.09
C PRO A 32 -24.01 -9.38 33.09
N ALA A 33 -24.58 -8.23 32.73
CA ALA A 33 -25.92 -7.77 33.10
C ALA A 33 -26.06 -6.61 34.11
N VAL A 34 -26.90 -5.67 33.64
CA VAL A 34 -27.80 -4.73 34.31
C VAL A 34 -27.24 -3.43 34.91
N GLY A 35 -27.49 -2.35 34.17
CA GLY A 35 -28.07 -1.09 34.67
C GLY A 35 -27.39 -0.35 35.80
N ARG A 36 -26.59 0.68 35.46
CA ARG A 36 -26.70 2.07 35.97
C ARG A 36 -25.53 2.91 35.42
N SER A 37 -25.88 4.09 34.91
CA SER A 37 -24.98 5.16 34.50
C SER A 37 -24.13 5.65 35.69
N GLY A 38 -22.81 5.72 35.54
CA GLY A 38 -21.98 6.41 36.54
C GLY A 38 -20.47 6.13 36.56
N LEU A 39 -20.00 5.01 36.00
CA LEU A 39 -18.59 4.61 36.13
C LEU A 39 -17.53 5.40 35.32
N PRO A 40 -17.80 6.02 34.14
CA PRO A 40 -16.75 6.68 33.38
C PRO A 40 -16.23 7.98 34.02
N ASN A 41 -17.07 8.69 34.76
CA ASN A 41 -16.77 10.06 35.20
C ASN A 41 -15.80 10.13 36.38
N LEU A 42 -15.72 9.08 37.21
CA LEU A 42 -14.85 9.08 38.38
C LEU A 42 -13.39 8.79 38.02
N PHE A 43 -13.15 7.96 37.00
CA PHE A 43 -11.80 7.59 36.53
C PHE A 43 -11.08 8.76 35.80
N PHE A 44 -11.84 9.54 35.01
CA PHE A 44 -11.31 10.71 34.32
C PHE A 44 -11.03 11.90 35.27
N LYS A 45 -11.80 12.03 36.36
CA LYS A 45 -11.55 13.08 37.37
C LYS A 45 -10.25 12.86 38.15
N THR A 46 -9.88 11.62 38.45
CA THR A 46 -8.66 11.30 39.23
C THR A 46 -7.36 11.38 38.44
N HIS A 47 -7.39 11.24 37.11
CA HIS A 47 -6.18 11.20 36.27
C HIS A 47 -6.04 12.38 35.28
N LYS A 48 -6.81 13.46 35.48
CA LYS A 48 -6.83 14.64 34.61
C LYS A 48 -5.45 15.32 34.46
N ALA A 49 -4.65 15.35 35.51
CA ALA A 49 -3.31 15.95 35.51
C ALA A 49 -2.26 15.12 34.74
N GLU A 50 -2.42 13.79 34.68
CA GLU A 50 -1.50 12.89 33.95
C GLU A 50 -1.81 12.82 32.44
N LEU A 51 -3.05 13.16 32.05
CA LEU A 51 -3.48 13.19 30.64
C LEU A 51 -3.10 14.49 29.91
N GLN A 52 -3.00 15.62 30.64
CA GLN A 52 -2.62 16.92 30.06
C GLN A 52 -1.14 17.03 29.66
N THR A 53 -0.29 16.11 30.10
CA THR A 53 1.15 16.10 29.78
C THR A 53 1.49 15.33 28.50
N TRP A 54 0.50 14.69 27.85
CA TRP A 54 0.73 13.76 26.73
C TRP A 54 0.02 14.16 25.42
N CYS A 55 -0.58 15.36 25.32
CA CYS A 55 -1.25 15.86 24.10
C CYS A 55 -1.32 17.40 24.05
N ASP A 56 -1.40 17.97 22.84
CA ASP A 56 -1.65 19.40 22.61
C ASP A 56 -3.04 19.80 23.21
N PRO A 57 -3.17 20.93 23.95
CA PRO A 57 -4.40 21.29 24.66
C PRO A 57 -5.68 21.34 23.82
N GLU A 58 -5.59 21.60 22.51
CA GLU A 58 -6.76 21.62 21.61
C GLU A 58 -7.26 20.22 21.24
N GLU A 59 -6.37 19.25 21.01
CA GLU A 59 -6.74 17.86 20.69
C GLU A 59 -7.36 17.15 21.90
N ALA A 60 -6.85 17.44 23.11
CA ALA A 60 -7.42 16.93 24.35
C ALA A 60 -8.85 17.44 24.59
N ARG A 61 -9.16 18.65 24.11
CA ARG A 61 -10.50 19.27 24.20
C ARG A 61 -11.49 18.62 23.24
N ALA A 62 -11.06 18.25 22.04
CA ALA A 62 -11.87 17.53 21.06
C ALA A 62 -12.27 16.12 21.53
N LEU A 63 -11.37 15.44 22.25
CA LEU A 63 -11.62 14.10 22.81
C LEU A 63 -12.62 14.10 23.99
N LEU A 64 -12.76 15.22 24.70
CA LEU A 64 -13.62 15.30 25.89
C LEU A 64 -15.06 15.74 25.59
N HIS A 65 -15.35 16.34 24.43
CA HIS A 65 -16.69 16.86 24.11
C HIS A 65 -17.45 16.11 23.00
N GLY A 66 -16.83 15.14 22.32
CA GLY A 66 -17.49 14.34 21.28
C GLY A 66 -18.03 13.00 21.79
N GLY A 67 -19.22 13.00 22.40
CA GLY A 67 -19.90 11.78 22.78
C GLY A 67 -20.23 10.88 21.58
N ARG A 68 -19.82 9.60 21.68
CA ARG A 68 -20.12 8.44 20.80
C ARG A 68 -19.11 8.14 19.68
N ARG A 69 -18.07 7.38 20.03
CA ARG A 69 -17.66 6.07 19.43
C ARG A 69 -16.21 5.71 19.83
N LEU A 70 -15.96 5.52 21.12
CA LEU A 70 -14.68 5.01 21.62
C LEU A 70 -14.67 3.47 21.72
N ALA A 71 -15.02 2.79 20.61
CA ALA A 71 -14.88 1.33 20.49
C ALA A 71 -13.92 0.91 19.37
N ILE A 72 -13.37 1.86 18.61
CA ILE A 72 -12.45 1.58 17.49
C ILE A 72 -10.98 1.90 17.85
N VAL A 73 -10.74 2.75 18.86
CA VAL A 73 -9.37 3.16 19.24
C VAL A 73 -8.60 2.08 20.04
N LEU A 74 -9.28 1.05 20.56
CA LEU A 74 -8.65 0.08 21.49
C LEU A 74 -8.58 -1.37 21.02
N ARG A 75 -8.78 -1.67 19.72
CA ARG A 75 -8.59 -3.04 19.20
C ARG A 75 -7.35 -3.29 18.32
N ARG A 76 -6.41 -2.34 18.24
CA ARG A 76 -5.17 -2.57 17.47
C ARG A 76 -3.88 -1.94 18.02
N CYS A 77 -3.86 -1.54 19.29
CA CYS A 77 -2.64 -1.06 19.94
C CYS A 77 -1.68 -2.20 20.34
N LYS A 78 -1.05 -2.83 19.34
CA LYS A 78 0.30 -3.42 19.44
C LYS A 78 1.32 -2.68 18.55
N LEU A 79 0.91 -1.63 17.85
CA LEU A 79 1.73 -0.86 16.90
C LEU A 79 1.69 0.62 17.26
N PHE A 80 2.30 0.98 18.39
CA PHE A 80 2.77 2.35 18.61
C PHE A 80 3.92 2.30 19.61
N ARG A 81 5.10 1.87 19.13
CA ARG A 81 6.36 2.31 19.71
C ARG A 81 6.65 3.69 19.09
N SER A 82 6.96 4.65 19.95
CA SER A 82 7.38 6.02 19.60
C SER A 82 8.54 6.05 18.56
N PRO A 83 8.69 7.12 17.75
CA PRO A 83 9.37 7.10 16.45
C PRO A 83 10.91 7.12 16.42
N SER A 84 11.61 6.91 17.53
CA SER A 84 13.05 7.27 17.62
C SER A 84 14.05 6.10 17.66
N GLY A 85 13.64 4.87 17.34
CA GLY A 85 14.46 3.66 17.64
C GLY A 85 14.69 2.63 16.54
N MET A 86 14.41 2.91 15.26
CA MET A 86 14.60 1.94 14.15
C MET A 86 15.58 2.42 13.08
N ASN A 87 16.64 3.12 13.47
CA ASN A 87 17.79 3.43 12.61
C ASN A 87 19.02 2.58 12.95
N ALA A 88 18.89 1.61 13.87
CA ALA A 88 19.99 0.84 14.41
C ALA A 88 19.64 -0.65 14.45
N ILE A 89 20.67 -1.49 14.34
CA ILE A 89 20.56 -2.95 14.40
C ILE A 89 20.35 -3.39 15.85
N ASP A 90 19.29 -4.16 16.11
CA ASP A 90 19.00 -4.79 17.40
C ASP A 90 19.41 -6.27 17.38
N ARG A 91 20.58 -6.57 17.94
CA ARG A 91 21.10 -7.95 18.04
C ARG A 91 20.32 -8.84 19.02
N GLY A 92 19.50 -8.26 19.89
CA GLY A 92 18.63 -8.98 20.81
C GLY A 92 17.27 -9.32 20.21
N ALA A 93 16.93 -8.76 19.04
CA ALA A 93 15.72 -9.08 18.32
C ALA A 93 15.79 -10.48 17.70
N ARG A 94 14.63 -11.14 17.56
CA ARG A 94 14.51 -12.44 16.88
C ARG A 94 14.70 -12.36 15.35
N LEU A 95 14.87 -11.15 14.80
CA LEU A 95 14.99 -10.93 13.36
C LEU A 95 16.45 -11.07 12.92
N PRO A 96 16.76 -11.80 11.83
CA PRO A 96 18.12 -11.87 11.29
C PRO A 96 18.71 -10.49 10.96
N LEU A 97 20.02 -10.32 11.15
CA LEU A 97 20.71 -9.02 10.97
C LEU A 97 20.60 -8.47 9.55
N TYR A 98 20.65 -9.34 8.52
CA TYR A 98 20.47 -8.91 7.14
C TYR A 98 19.08 -8.33 6.90
N GLN A 99 18.05 -8.91 7.52
CA GLN A 99 16.67 -8.46 7.38
C GLN A 99 16.44 -7.12 8.09
N GLN A 100 17.05 -6.94 9.27
CA GLN A 100 17.02 -5.64 9.96
C GLN A 100 17.73 -4.54 9.15
N LEU A 101 18.90 -4.84 8.60
CA LEU A 101 19.64 -3.90 7.76
C LEU A 101 18.85 -3.55 6.49
N TYR A 102 18.27 -4.55 5.83
CA TYR A 102 17.39 -4.33 4.68
C TYR A 102 16.23 -3.39 5.01
N GLU A 103 15.51 -3.63 6.10
CA GLU A 103 14.39 -2.77 6.51
C GLU A 103 14.82 -1.33 6.81
N ILE A 104 15.99 -1.14 7.43
CA ILE A 104 16.54 0.20 7.70
C ILE A 104 16.86 0.93 6.39
N LEU A 105 17.62 0.29 5.49
CA LEU A 105 18.03 0.92 4.23
C LEU A 105 16.83 1.21 3.32
N HIS A 106 15.92 0.24 3.19
CA HIS A 106 14.68 0.40 2.42
C HIS A 106 13.81 1.53 2.97
N ARG A 107 13.69 1.63 4.31
CA ARG A 107 12.94 2.71 4.95
C ARG A 107 13.56 4.08 4.71
N LYS A 108 14.90 4.20 4.69
CA LYS A 108 15.59 5.46 4.37
C LYS A 108 15.27 5.93 2.94
N MET A 109 15.15 5.01 2.00
CA MET A 109 14.70 5.30 0.63
C MET A 109 13.21 5.71 0.60
N LEU A 110 12.34 4.96 1.28
CA LEU A 110 10.89 5.28 1.37
C LEU A 110 10.61 6.66 1.99
N LEU A 111 11.36 7.02 3.03
CA LEU A 111 11.25 8.33 3.68
C LEU A 111 11.97 9.45 2.91
N LYS A 112 12.47 9.18 1.71
CA LYS A 112 13.20 10.12 0.84
C LYS A 112 14.42 10.76 1.53
N GLN A 113 15.03 10.05 2.50
CA GLN A 113 16.31 10.45 3.11
C GLN A 113 17.47 10.23 2.13
N TRP A 114 17.33 9.22 1.27
CA TRP A 114 18.10 9.08 0.03
C TRP A 114 17.13 9.21 -1.14
N LYS A 115 17.39 10.18 -2.00
CA LYS A 115 16.59 10.47 -3.19
C LYS A 115 17.10 9.67 -4.39
N PRO A 116 16.25 9.40 -5.39
CA PRO A 116 16.69 8.90 -6.68
C PRO A 116 17.93 9.60 -7.24
N GLY A 117 18.92 8.83 -7.66
CA GLY A 117 20.20 9.33 -8.16
C GLY A 117 21.24 9.64 -7.06
N ASP A 118 20.85 9.67 -5.77
CA ASP A 118 21.80 9.83 -4.67
C ASP A 118 22.72 8.62 -4.58
N ARG A 119 23.99 8.88 -4.28
CA ARG A 119 24.97 7.82 -4.02
C ARG A 119 24.76 7.26 -2.61
N LEU A 120 24.62 5.94 -2.50
CA LEU A 120 24.60 5.26 -1.21
C LEU A 120 26.00 5.26 -0.57
N PRO A 121 26.07 5.15 0.78
CA PRO A 121 27.31 4.80 1.45
C PRO A 121 27.90 3.51 0.86
N THR A 122 29.23 3.46 0.82
CA THR A 122 30.01 2.30 0.36
C THR A 122 29.81 1.10 1.27
N GLU A 123 30.14 -0.10 0.79
CA GLU A 123 30.07 -1.32 1.61
C GLU A 123 30.84 -1.19 2.93
N SER A 124 32.01 -0.53 2.90
CA SER A 124 32.83 -0.34 4.10
C SER A 124 32.17 0.61 5.09
N GLU A 125 31.60 1.72 4.62
CA GLU A 125 30.85 2.66 5.47
C GLU A 125 29.62 1.99 6.08
N LEU A 126 28.87 1.18 5.32
CA LEU A 126 27.71 0.43 5.85
C LEU A 126 28.11 -0.64 6.88
N VAL A 127 29.29 -1.26 6.72
CA VAL A 127 29.84 -2.20 7.71
C VAL A 127 30.12 -1.49 9.03
N GLU A 128 30.71 -0.29 8.95
CA GLU A 128 31.05 0.53 10.12
C GLU A 128 29.79 1.09 10.80
N ASP A 129 28.93 1.77 10.04
CA ASP A 129 27.72 2.46 10.52
C ASP A 129 26.76 1.52 11.26
N TYR A 130 26.60 0.29 10.77
CA TYR A 130 25.64 -0.68 11.31
C TYR A 130 26.30 -1.84 12.05
N SER A 131 27.63 -1.88 12.12
CA SER A 131 28.40 -2.91 12.82
C SER A 131 27.96 -4.33 12.43
N VAL A 132 27.86 -4.60 11.14
CA VAL A 132 27.49 -5.90 10.56
C VAL A 132 28.61 -6.46 9.69
N SER A 133 28.58 -7.75 9.37
CA SER A 133 29.59 -8.34 8.49
C SER A 133 29.49 -7.80 7.06
N ARG A 134 30.61 -7.76 6.33
CA ARG A 134 30.64 -7.41 4.90
C ARG A 134 29.73 -8.32 4.06
N ILE A 135 29.66 -9.61 4.43
CA ILE A 135 28.76 -10.58 3.77
C ILE A 135 27.30 -10.12 3.94
N THR A 136 26.90 -9.73 5.14
CA THR A 136 25.56 -9.21 5.44
C THR A 136 25.24 -7.96 4.61
N VAL A 137 26.17 -7.00 4.54
CA VAL A 137 25.98 -5.79 3.73
C VAL A 137 25.82 -6.14 2.25
N ARG A 138 26.70 -6.98 1.70
CA ARG A 138 26.60 -7.43 0.30
C ARG A 138 25.29 -8.11 0.00
N THR A 139 24.86 -9.06 0.84
CA THR A 139 23.56 -9.73 0.69
C THR A 139 22.41 -8.74 0.65
N VAL A 140 22.40 -7.74 1.54
CA VAL A 140 21.33 -6.73 1.55
C VAL A 140 21.38 -5.83 0.32
N LEU A 141 22.57 -5.39 -0.10
CA LEU A 141 22.72 -4.60 -1.32
C LEU A 141 22.31 -5.42 -2.56
N ASP A 142 22.64 -6.70 -2.62
CA ASP A 142 22.22 -7.59 -3.71
C ASP A 142 20.69 -7.75 -3.74
N MET A 143 20.04 -7.87 -2.56
CA MET A 143 18.59 -7.89 -2.47
C MET A 143 17.96 -6.58 -2.98
N LEU A 144 18.49 -5.43 -2.55
CA LEU A 144 18.00 -4.11 -2.99
C LEU A 144 18.25 -3.87 -4.49
N VAL A 145 19.36 -4.37 -5.04
CA VAL A 145 19.62 -4.36 -6.49
C VAL A 145 18.63 -5.25 -7.22
N LYS A 146 18.39 -6.46 -6.72
CA LYS A 146 17.45 -7.42 -7.31
C LYS A 146 16.01 -6.88 -7.33
N GLU A 147 15.66 -6.07 -6.35
CA GLU A 147 14.35 -5.41 -6.24
C GLU A 147 14.28 -4.07 -6.98
N GLY A 148 15.31 -3.68 -7.72
CA GLY A 148 15.32 -2.45 -8.52
C GLY A 148 15.34 -1.16 -7.71
N LEU A 149 15.60 -1.22 -6.39
CA LEU A 149 15.61 -0.06 -5.50
C LEU A 149 16.92 0.73 -5.59
N ILE A 150 18.00 0.05 -5.98
CA ILE A 150 19.33 0.64 -6.19
C ILE A 150 20.00 0.03 -7.41
N TYR A 151 20.96 0.74 -8.02
CA TYR A 151 21.78 0.22 -9.10
C TYR A 151 23.27 0.45 -8.84
N ARG A 152 24.11 -0.41 -9.41
CA ARG A 152 25.57 -0.31 -9.32
C ARG A 152 26.13 0.27 -10.61
N GLN A 153 27.03 1.25 -10.50
CA GLN A 153 27.79 1.76 -11.62
C GLN A 153 29.28 1.48 -11.37
N ALA A 154 29.88 0.66 -12.23
CA ALA A 154 31.27 0.24 -12.11
C ALA A 154 32.21 1.45 -11.96
N GLY A 155 33.09 1.42 -10.95
CA GLY A 155 34.01 2.50 -10.63
C GLY A 155 33.39 3.78 -10.04
N ARG A 156 32.05 3.88 -9.94
CA ARG A 156 31.35 5.09 -9.49
C ARG A 156 30.53 4.90 -8.21
N GLY A 157 30.14 3.67 -7.90
CA GLY A 157 29.49 3.31 -6.63
C GLY A 157 28.09 2.73 -6.82
N THR A 158 27.29 2.79 -5.76
CA THR A 158 25.90 2.32 -5.72
C THR A 158 24.99 3.53 -5.54
N PHE A 159 23.90 3.59 -6.29
CA PHE A 159 23.01 4.74 -6.36
C PHE A 159 21.58 4.32 -6.13
N VAL A 160 20.77 5.19 -5.51
CA VAL A 160 19.32 4.99 -5.39
C VAL A 160 18.74 5.01 -6.79
N ALA A 161 18.00 3.98 -7.17
CA ALA A 161 17.34 3.95 -8.45
C ALA A 161 16.30 5.06 -8.53
N HIS A 162 16.14 5.64 -9.72
CA HIS A 162 14.89 6.31 -10.02
C HIS A 162 13.78 5.28 -9.89
N ALA A 163 12.66 5.67 -9.25
CA ALA A 163 11.48 4.83 -9.11
C ALA A 163 11.01 4.45 -10.51
N THR A 164 11.57 3.35 -11.01
CA THR A 164 11.35 2.83 -12.33
C THR A 164 10.17 1.92 -12.11
N LEU A 165 9.01 2.35 -12.61
CA LEU A 165 7.74 1.71 -12.32
C LEU A 165 7.71 0.37 -13.07
N GLU A 166 8.17 -0.74 -12.47
CA GLU A 166 8.32 -2.07 -13.10
C GLU A 166 7.10 -3.01 -12.92
N GLN A 167 6.36 -3.31 -14.01
CA GLN A 167 5.29 -4.33 -13.99
C GLN A 167 5.77 -5.63 -14.63
N GLY A 168 5.69 -6.74 -13.90
CA GLY A 168 5.86 -8.09 -14.46
C GLY A 168 4.70 -8.50 -15.39
N LEU A 169 5.02 -9.02 -16.58
CA LEU A 169 4.04 -9.42 -17.60
C LEU A 169 3.32 -10.76 -17.32
N SER A 170 3.73 -11.53 -16.29
CA SER A 170 3.28 -12.90 -16.05
C SER A 170 2.10 -13.06 -15.08
N GLN A 171 1.66 -11.99 -14.41
CA GLN A 171 0.55 -12.04 -13.44
C GLN A 171 -0.46 -10.91 -13.64
N ILE A 172 -1.74 -11.21 -13.43
CA ILE A 172 -2.82 -10.20 -13.39
C ILE A 172 -2.72 -9.46 -12.05
N ILE A 173 -1.87 -8.45 -11.98
CA ILE A 173 -1.79 -7.54 -10.84
C ILE A 173 -2.73 -6.36 -11.11
N SER A 174 -3.54 -5.99 -10.12
CA SER A 174 -4.37 -4.78 -10.25
C SER A 174 -3.52 -3.52 -10.10
N PHE A 175 -3.89 -2.40 -10.74
CA PHE A 175 -3.18 -1.13 -10.56
C PHE A 175 -2.91 -0.79 -9.08
N THR A 176 -3.93 -0.97 -8.22
CA THR A 176 -3.80 -0.69 -6.78
C THR A 176 -2.70 -1.54 -6.15
N GLU A 177 -2.72 -2.84 -6.42
CA GLU A 177 -1.75 -3.79 -5.87
C GLU A 177 -0.35 -3.52 -6.41
N ASP A 178 -0.25 -3.22 -7.70
CA ASP A 178 1.00 -2.92 -8.38
C ASP A 178 1.68 -1.68 -7.81
N MET A 179 0.95 -0.57 -7.70
CA MET A 179 1.47 0.67 -7.11
C MET A 179 1.78 0.53 -5.61
N GLN A 180 0.96 -0.21 -4.85
CA GLN A 180 1.19 -0.46 -3.42
C GLN A 180 2.45 -1.29 -3.18
N ARG A 181 2.69 -2.34 -3.99
CA ARG A 181 3.92 -3.13 -3.93
C ARG A 181 5.17 -2.26 -4.18
N ARG A 182 5.01 -1.19 -4.95
CA ARG A 182 6.05 -0.20 -5.27
C ARG A 182 6.11 0.97 -4.27
N GLY A 183 5.35 0.92 -3.18
CA GLY A 183 5.40 1.91 -2.10
C GLY A 183 4.63 3.22 -2.36
N PHE A 184 3.85 3.31 -3.43
CA PHE A 184 3.08 4.52 -3.75
C PHE A 184 1.73 4.59 -3.02
N ALA A 185 1.33 5.80 -2.65
CA ALA A 185 -0.02 6.07 -2.18
C ALA A 185 -0.99 6.14 -3.36
N VAL A 186 -1.87 5.15 -3.49
CA VAL A 186 -2.84 5.07 -4.58
C VAL A 186 -4.11 5.84 -4.25
N SER A 187 -4.55 6.69 -5.17
CA SER A 187 -5.90 7.26 -5.14
C SER A 187 -6.57 7.15 -6.51
N THR A 188 -7.89 7.29 -6.51
CA THR A 188 -8.73 7.10 -7.70
C THR A 188 -9.71 8.25 -7.82
N ARG A 189 -9.86 8.79 -9.02
CA ARG A 189 -10.96 9.68 -9.39
C ARG A 189 -11.83 8.97 -10.43
N VAL A 190 -13.09 8.73 -10.11
CA VAL A 190 -14.05 8.17 -11.07
C VAL A 190 -14.44 9.28 -12.04
N LEU A 191 -14.26 9.03 -13.35
CA LEU A 191 -14.61 9.97 -14.42
C LEU A 191 -15.99 9.66 -15.01
N PHE A 192 -16.33 8.38 -15.08
CA PHE A 192 -17.63 7.90 -15.56
C PHE A 192 -17.98 6.58 -14.89
N SER A 193 -19.27 6.37 -14.62
CA SER A 193 -19.82 5.12 -14.11
C SER A 193 -21.26 5.00 -14.61
N GLY A 194 -21.54 4.05 -15.49
CA GLY A 194 -22.86 3.91 -16.11
C GLY A 194 -23.03 2.62 -16.90
N LEU A 195 -24.28 2.32 -17.24
CA LEU A 195 -24.62 1.24 -18.16
C LEU A 195 -24.52 1.76 -19.59
N VAL A 196 -23.91 0.98 -20.47
CA VAL A 196 -23.71 1.32 -21.89
C VAL A 196 -23.99 0.09 -22.76
N PRO A 197 -24.52 0.26 -23.98
CA PRO A 197 -24.64 -0.85 -24.93
C PRO A 197 -23.25 -1.29 -25.41
N ALA A 198 -23.06 -2.61 -25.59
CA ALA A 198 -21.82 -3.15 -26.13
C ALA A 198 -21.60 -2.69 -27.57
N ALA A 199 -20.57 -1.87 -27.80
CA ALA A 199 -20.11 -1.55 -29.16
C ALA A 199 -19.61 -2.83 -29.86
N PRO A 200 -19.73 -2.95 -31.19
CA PRO A 200 -19.42 -4.20 -31.91
C PRO A 200 -18.03 -4.79 -31.59
N HIS A 201 -17.01 -3.95 -31.54
CA HIS A 201 -15.63 -4.37 -31.24
C HIS A 201 -15.42 -4.84 -29.78
N ILE A 202 -16.23 -4.36 -28.82
CA ILE A 202 -16.21 -4.81 -27.43
C ILE A 202 -17.00 -6.11 -27.31
N ALA A 203 -18.16 -6.17 -27.96
CA ALA A 203 -19.03 -7.35 -28.01
C ALA A 203 -18.27 -8.57 -28.54
N GLU A 204 -17.52 -8.41 -29.64
CA GLU A 204 -16.66 -9.45 -30.19
C GLU A 204 -15.63 -9.98 -29.17
N ARG A 205 -14.91 -9.07 -28.49
CA ARG A 205 -13.90 -9.43 -27.48
C ARG A 205 -14.51 -10.12 -26.26
N LEU A 206 -15.72 -9.72 -25.89
CA LEU A 206 -16.49 -10.29 -24.79
C LEU A 206 -17.37 -11.49 -25.21
N ARG A 207 -17.39 -11.89 -26.47
CA ARG A 207 -18.23 -12.98 -27.00
C ARG A 207 -19.70 -12.85 -26.59
N ILE A 208 -20.23 -11.63 -26.72
CA ILE A 208 -21.62 -11.26 -26.46
C ILE A 208 -22.22 -10.63 -27.69
N GLU A 209 -23.54 -10.41 -27.67
CA GLU A 209 -24.21 -9.74 -28.76
C GLU A 209 -23.93 -8.22 -28.74
N PRO A 210 -23.75 -7.57 -29.91
CA PRO A 210 -23.73 -6.12 -29.98
C PRO A 210 -24.99 -5.52 -29.37
N GLY A 211 -24.82 -4.47 -28.56
CA GLY A 211 -25.91 -3.85 -27.82
C GLY A 211 -26.24 -4.49 -26.47
N GLU A 212 -25.67 -5.67 -26.13
CA GLU A 212 -25.83 -6.24 -24.78
C GLU A 212 -25.31 -5.25 -23.72
N GLU A 213 -25.98 -5.21 -22.58
CA GLU A 213 -25.73 -4.20 -21.55
C GLU A 213 -24.41 -4.44 -20.81
N LEU A 214 -23.54 -3.43 -20.83
CA LEU A 214 -22.27 -3.42 -20.13
C LEU A 214 -22.28 -2.41 -18.98
N ALA A 215 -21.72 -2.79 -17.85
CA ALA A 215 -21.32 -1.84 -16.83
C ALA A 215 -19.96 -1.23 -17.21
N HIS A 216 -19.92 0.07 -17.48
CA HIS A 216 -18.72 0.81 -17.85
C HIS A 216 -18.27 1.73 -16.72
N LEU A 217 -17.02 1.57 -16.32
CA LEU A 217 -16.36 2.38 -15.30
C LEU A 217 -15.09 3.00 -15.88
N GLN A 218 -15.05 4.32 -15.95
CA GLN A 218 -13.86 5.09 -16.34
C GLN A 218 -13.22 5.73 -15.11
N ARG A 219 -11.91 5.53 -14.93
CA ARG A 219 -11.19 6.01 -13.75
C ARG A 219 -9.87 6.64 -14.12
N LEU A 220 -9.57 7.78 -13.53
CA LEU A 220 -8.22 8.30 -13.43
C LEU A 220 -7.55 7.72 -12.19
N ARG A 221 -6.41 7.08 -12.40
CA ARG A 221 -5.61 6.45 -11.35
C ARG A 221 -4.42 7.34 -11.03
N LEU A 222 -4.18 7.56 -9.73
CA LEU A 222 -3.10 8.42 -9.27
C LEU A 222 -2.15 7.65 -8.35
N ALA A 223 -0.87 8.00 -8.42
CA ALA A 223 0.16 7.59 -7.48
C ALA A 223 0.77 8.85 -6.85
N ASP A 224 0.81 8.92 -5.53
CA ASP A 224 1.25 10.09 -4.75
C ASP A 224 0.57 11.41 -5.18
N GLY A 225 -0.70 11.31 -5.59
CA GLY A 225 -1.51 12.45 -6.03
C GLY A 225 -1.28 12.88 -7.49
N GLU A 226 -0.40 12.22 -8.23
CA GLU A 226 -0.14 12.54 -9.63
C GLU A 226 -0.82 11.53 -10.59
N PRO A 227 -1.40 11.99 -11.72
CA PRO A 227 -2.02 11.11 -12.71
C PRO A 227 -1.04 10.11 -13.31
N MET A 228 -1.42 8.84 -13.31
CA MET A 228 -0.61 7.72 -13.82
C MET A 228 -1.23 7.07 -15.05
N CYS A 229 -2.53 6.76 -14.97
CA CYS A 229 -3.24 6.16 -16.08
C CYS A 229 -4.74 6.47 -16.05
N ILE A 230 -5.38 6.31 -17.21
CA ILE A 230 -6.84 6.27 -17.35
C ILE A 230 -7.23 4.83 -17.65
N GLU A 231 -8.17 4.28 -16.90
CA GLU A 231 -8.72 2.94 -17.13
C GLU A 231 -10.17 3.04 -17.56
N HIS A 232 -10.54 2.33 -18.62
CA HIS A 232 -11.91 2.03 -19.03
C HIS A 232 -12.15 0.55 -18.80
N SER A 233 -13.04 0.23 -17.88
CA SER A 233 -13.36 -1.14 -17.54
C SER A 233 -14.81 -1.43 -17.90
N TYR A 234 -15.02 -2.39 -18.81
CA TYR A 234 -16.34 -2.83 -19.29
C TYR A 234 -16.62 -4.24 -18.77
N PHE A 235 -17.77 -4.43 -18.12
CA PHE A 235 -18.20 -5.72 -17.58
C PHE A 235 -19.54 -6.11 -18.16
N VAL A 236 -19.74 -7.40 -18.40
CA VAL A 236 -21.05 -7.94 -18.77
C VAL A 236 -22.01 -7.76 -17.58
N HIS A 237 -22.99 -6.86 -17.70
CA HIS A 237 -23.77 -6.39 -16.55
C HIS A 237 -24.61 -7.51 -15.91
N ARG A 238 -25.18 -8.42 -16.71
CA ARG A 238 -25.96 -9.57 -16.20
C ARG A 238 -25.20 -10.47 -15.23
N HIS A 239 -23.86 -10.48 -15.29
CA HIS A 239 -23.03 -11.25 -14.35
C HIS A 239 -22.66 -10.47 -13.07
N CYS A 240 -22.91 -9.17 -13.05
CA CYS A 240 -22.59 -8.31 -11.92
C CYS A 240 -23.67 -7.25 -11.68
N PRO A 241 -24.93 -7.66 -11.43
CA PRO A 241 -26.03 -6.72 -11.23
C PRO A 241 -25.76 -5.79 -10.04
N GLY A 242 -26.03 -4.49 -10.24
CA GLY A 242 -25.81 -3.46 -9.21
C GLY A 242 -24.34 -3.19 -8.89
N ILE A 243 -23.39 -3.60 -9.76
CA ILE A 243 -21.96 -3.36 -9.50
C ILE A 243 -21.63 -1.87 -9.42
N LEU A 244 -22.33 -1.04 -10.18
CA LEU A 244 -22.13 0.41 -10.26
C LEU A 244 -22.69 1.18 -9.05
N GLU A 245 -23.44 0.53 -8.16
CA GLU A 245 -23.90 1.12 -6.88
C GLU A 245 -22.76 1.30 -5.87
N HIS A 246 -21.60 0.67 -6.14
CA HIS A 246 -20.43 0.81 -5.30
C HIS A 246 -19.62 2.06 -5.65
N ASP A 247 -19.17 2.77 -4.61
CA ASP A 247 -18.21 3.85 -4.79
C ASP A 247 -16.79 3.31 -5.08
N PHE A 248 -16.40 3.36 -6.35
CA PHE A 248 -15.07 2.94 -6.81
C PHE A 248 -13.99 4.03 -6.71
N ALA A 249 -14.29 5.19 -6.13
CA ALA A 249 -13.25 6.14 -5.69
C ALA A 249 -12.56 5.62 -4.42
N THR A 250 -13.31 4.97 -3.53
CA THR A 250 -12.80 4.46 -2.25
C THR A 250 -12.65 2.94 -2.22
N ARG A 251 -13.45 2.19 -2.97
CA ARG A 251 -13.42 0.72 -2.98
C ARG A 251 -12.62 0.15 -4.15
N SER A 252 -11.94 -0.96 -3.89
CA SER A 252 -11.25 -1.73 -4.93
C SER A 252 -12.26 -2.51 -5.77
N LEU A 253 -12.29 -2.23 -7.08
CA LEU A 253 -13.09 -2.97 -8.06
C LEU A 253 -12.81 -4.48 -8.02
N ARG A 254 -11.53 -4.87 -7.91
CA ARG A 254 -11.12 -6.28 -7.83
C ARG A 254 -11.71 -6.97 -6.60
N GLU A 255 -11.65 -6.32 -5.44
CA GLU A 255 -12.20 -6.91 -4.21
C GLU A 255 -13.71 -7.06 -4.27
N VAL A 256 -14.43 -6.07 -4.81
CA VAL A 256 -15.89 -6.13 -4.99
C VAL A 256 -16.27 -7.31 -5.89
N LYS A 257 -15.58 -7.50 -7.01
CA LYS A 257 -15.81 -8.63 -7.93
C LYS A 257 -15.62 -9.98 -7.29
N ILE A 258 -14.51 -10.16 -6.56
CA ILE A 258 -14.19 -11.43 -5.90
C ILE A 258 -15.19 -11.70 -4.77
N ARG A 259 -15.45 -10.72 -3.90
CA ARG A 259 -16.21 -10.94 -2.66
C ARG A 259 -17.72 -10.94 -2.85
N LYS A 260 -18.27 -10.08 -3.71
CA LYS A 260 -19.72 -9.94 -3.91
C LYS A 260 -20.24 -10.84 -5.02
N TYR A 261 -19.49 -10.95 -6.12
CA TYR A 261 -19.95 -11.66 -7.32
C TYR A 261 -19.26 -13.01 -7.52
N GLY A 262 -18.30 -13.37 -6.67
CA GLY A 262 -17.56 -14.64 -6.78
C GLY A 262 -16.70 -14.75 -8.04
N ILE A 263 -16.54 -13.67 -8.80
CA ILE A 263 -15.81 -13.68 -10.07
C ILE A 263 -14.32 -13.76 -9.77
N ARG A 264 -13.72 -14.91 -10.07
CA ARG A 264 -12.28 -15.13 -10.00
C ARG A 264 -11.72 -15.13 -11.42
N TRP A 265 -10.80 -14.23 -11.69
CA TRP A 265 -10.06 -14.28 -12.95
C TRP A 265 -8.99 -15.34 -12.87
N THR A 266 -9.09 -16.34 -13.75
CA THR A 266 -8.10 -17.42 -13.83
C THR A 266 -6.96 -17.05 -14.76
N HIS A 267 -7.27 -16.36 -15.85
CA HIS A 267 -6.30 -15.87 -16.81
C HIS A 267 -6.85 -14.67 -17.58
N ALA A 268 -5.98 -14.01 -18.34
CA ALA A 268 -6.33 -12.90 -19.19
C ALA A 268 -5.47 -12.92 -20.45
N LYS A 269 -6.02 -12.41 -21.56
CA LYS A 269 -5.26 -12.09 -22.76
C LYS A 269 -5.05 -10.59 -22.79
N GLN A 270 -3.80 -10.16 -22.94
CA GLN A 270 -3.43 -8.75 -22.91
C GLN A 270 -2.57 -8.40 -24.13
N THR A 271 -2.89 -7.28 -24.75
CA THR A 271 -2.11 -6.66 -25.81
C THR A 271 -1.60 -5.32 -25.28
N ILE A 272 -0.37 -4.97 -25.64
CA ILE A 272 0.31 -3.76 -25.21
C ILE A 272 0.83 -3.05 -26.46
N GLN A 273 0.55 -1.76 -26.58
CA GLN A 273 0.93 -0.95 -27.73
C GLN A 273 1.48 0.39 -27.29
N ALA A 274 2.45 0.93 -28.03
CA ALA A 274 2.84 2.32 -27.90
C ALA A 274 1.89 3.18 -28.74
N ILE A 275 1.31 4.23 -28.14
CA ILE A 275 0.45 5.18 -28.85
C ILE A 275 0.79 6.61 -28.45
N ASN A 276 0.32 7.58 -29.23
CA ASN A 276 0.39 9.01 -28.87
C ASN A 276 -0.92 9.47 -28.23
N ALA A 277 -0.81 10.29 -27.18
CA ALA A 277 -1.97 10.80 -26.46
C ALA A 277 -2.82 11.75 -27.33
N ALA A 278 -4.09 11.37 -27.54
CA ALA A 278 -5.11 12.29 -28.03
C ALA A 278 -5.36 13.41 -27.02
N GLN A 279 -5.92 14.54 -27.48
CA GLN A 279 -6.09 15.76 -26.67
C GLN A 279 -6.77 15.49 -25.32
N GLN A 280 -7.92 14.82 -25.33
CA GLN A 280 -8.71 14.55 -24.12
C GLN A 280 -7.97 13.66 -23.11
N VAL A 281 -7.25 12.64 -23.59
CA VAL A 281 -6.44 11.76 -22.73
C VAL A 281 -5.25 12.52 -22.15
N ALA A 282 -4.61 13.38 -22.96
CA ALA A 282 -3.48 14.18 -22.53
C ALA A 282 -3.86 15.18 -21.42
N GLU A 283 -5.00 15.86 -21.57
CA GLU A 283 -5.54 16.79 -20.56
C GLU A 283 -5.82 16.09 -19.23
N LEU A 284 -6.49 14.93 -19.26
CA LEU A 284 -6.80 14.16 -18.06
C LEU A 284 -5.54 13.64 -17.34
N LEU A 285 -4.49 13.31 -18.10
CA LEU A 285 -3.21 12.84 -17.57
C LEU A 285 -2.24 13.97 -17.21
N GLY A 286 -2.55 15.22 -17.54
CA GLY A 286 -1.66 16.36 -17.32
C GLY A 286 -0.37 16.29 -18.15
N ILE A 287 -0.45 15.77 -19.38
CA ILE A 287 0.69 15.68 -20.31
C ILE A 287 0.42 16.49 -21.58
N ARG A 288 1.46 16.72 -22.40
CA ARG A 288 1.31 17.37 -23.71
C ARG A 288 0.54 16.46 -24.67
N ARG A 289 -0.32 17.04 -25.52
CA ARG A 289 -0.88 16.37 -26.71
C ARG A 289 0.22 15.67 -27.50
N GLY A 290 -0.02 14.42 -27.89
CA GLY A 290 0.95 13.60 -28.61
C GLY A 290 2.02 12.95 -27.71
N GLY A 291 1.98 13.17 -26.40
CA GLY A 291 2.86 12.48 -25.44
C GLY A 291 2.74 10.95 -25.57
N ALA A 292 3.84 10.25 -25.34
CA ALA A 292 3.88 8.79 -25.46
C ALA A 292 3.09 8.11 -24.34
N LEU A 293 2.29 7.12 -24.71
CA LEU A 293 1.52 6.29 -23.80
C LEU A 293 1.78 4.81 -24.09
N LEU A 294 1.73 4.01 -23.02
CA LEU A 294 1.54 2.57 -23.11
C LEU A 294 0.05 2.29 -23.04
N PHE A 295 -0.50 1.77 -24.12
CA PHE A 295 -1.90 1.36 -24.22
C PHE A 295 -2.04 -0.14 -24.01
N PHE A 296 -2.93 -0.51 -23.10
CA PHE A 296 -3.23 -1.89 -22.76
C PHE A 296 -4.65 -2.20 -23.15
N GLU A 297 -4.85 -3.29 -23.87
CA GLU A 297 -6.13 -3.95 -24.01
C GLU A 297 -6.07 -5.30 -23.30
N ARG A 298 -7.03 -5.59 -22.43
CA ARG A 298 -7.08 -6.86 -21.72
C ARG A 298 -8.48 -7.44 -21.69
N VAL A 299 -8.60 -8.72 -22.01
CA VAL A 299 -9.79 -9.52 -21.76
C VAL A 299 -9.51 -10.47 -20.61
N SER A 300 -10.26 -10.35 -19.52
CA SER A 300 -10.13 -11.20 -18.33
C SER A 300 -11.21 -12.29 -18.32
N PHE A 301 -10.82 -13.54 -18.05
CA PHE A 301 -11.70 -14.71 -18.14
C PHE A 301 -12.02 -15.28 -16.75
N SER A 302 -13.24 -15.82 -16.59
CA SER A 302 -13.66 -16.57 -15.39
C SER A 302 -12.98 -17.94 -15.30
N GLN A 303 -13.26 -18.67 -14.22
CA GLN A 303 -12.88 -20.07 -14.07
C GLN A 303 -13.45 -21.00 -15.14
N ASP A 304 -14.57 -20.63 -15.74
CA ASP A 304 -15.24 -21.39 -16.80
C ASP A 304 -14.81 -20.93 -18.20
N ASN A 305 -13.71 -20.17 -18.30
CA ASN A 305 -13.17 -19.62 -19.54
C ASN A 305 -14.14 -18.67 -20.29
N ILE A 306 -15.03 -18.01 -19.54
CA ILE A 306 -15.97 -17.02 -20.07
C ILE A 306 -15.32 -15.63 -19.95
N PRO A 307 -15.28 -14.82 -21.02
CA PRO A 307 -14.79 -13.44 -20.94
C PRO A 307 -15.73 -12.57 -20.09
N MET A 308 -15.20 -11.99 -19.01
CA MET A 308 -16.00 -11.25 -18.01
C MET A 308 -15.74 -9.75 -18.02
N GLU A 309 -14.56 -9.34 -18.46
CA GLU A 309 -14.13 -7.94 -18.45
C GLU A 309 -13.31 -7.66 -19.70
N PHE A 310 -13.60 -6.51 -20.31
CA PHE A 310 -12.71 -5.87 -21.26
C PHE A 310 -12.18 -4.58 -20.63
N LEU A 311 -10.86 -4.48 -20.53
CA LEU A 311 -10.14 -3.33 -19.98
C LEU A 311 -9.36 -2.65 -21.11
N GLN A 312 -9.48 -1.33 -21.18
CA GLN A 312 -8.58 -0.46 -21.92
C GLN A 312 -7.89 0.46 -20.93
N ALA A 313 -6.56 0.54 -20.96
CA ALA A 313 -5.83 1.39 -20.05
C ALA A 313 -4.71 2.18 -20.75
N TYR A 314 -4.66 3.48 -20.45
CA TYR A 314 -3.75 4.45 -21.04
C TYR A 314 -2.74 4.89 -19.98
N TYR A 315 -1.55 4.29 -19.98
CA TYR A 315 -0.49 4.60 -19.04
C TYR A 315 0.47 5.62 -19.60
N ARG A 316 0.87 6.57 -18.76
CA ARG A 316 1.95 7.50 -19.03
C ARG A 316 3.28 6.77 -19.23
N ALA A 317 3.85 6.83 -20.42
CA ALA A 317 5.12 6.15 -20.71
C ALA A 317 6.34 6.85 -20.07
N ASP A 318 6.21 8.13 -19.73
CA ASP A 318 7.24 8.90 -19.01
C ASP A 318 7.35 8.51 -17.52
N ARG A 319 6.39 7.71 -17.04
CA ARG A 319 6.36 7.25 -15.65
C ARG A 319 6.33 5.74 -15.59
N TYR A 320 5.47 5.08 -16.37
CA TYR A 320 5.25 3.64 -16.28
C TYR A 320 6.16 2.84 -17.22
N ILE A 321 6.83 1.82 -16.69
CA ILE A 321 7.74 0.95 -17.45
C ILE A 321 7.26 -0.50 -17.35
N LEU A 322 7.36 -1.22 -18.47
CA LEU A 322 7.08 -2.66 -18.47
C LEU A 322 8.39 -3.40 -18.33
N TYR A 323 8.44 -4.33 -17.38
CA TYR A 323 9.60 -5.16 -17.14
C TYR A 323 9.21 -6.63 -17.29
N SER A 324 10.00 -7.37 -18.06
CA SER A 324 9.84 -8.81 -18.15
C SER A 324 11.21 -9.45 -18.23
N GLU A 325 11.47 -10.39 -17.34
CA GLU A 325 12.58 -11.30 -17.45
C GLU A 325 12.17 -12.45 -18.38
N LEU A 326 13.00 -12.76 -19.37
CA LEU A 326 12.77 -13.83 -20.34
C LEU A 326 13.80 -14.92 -20.11
N LEU A 327 13.35 -16.16 -19.97
CA LEU A 327 14.23 -17.32 -19.92
C LEU A 327 14.51 -17.79 -21.36
N GLY A 328 15.76 -18.15 -21.64
CA GLY A 328 16.14 -18.73 -22.93
C GLY A 328 15.40 -20.05 -23.16
N GLY A 329 14.82 -20.22 -24.35
CA GLY A 329 14.18 -21.48 -24.72
C GLY A 329 15.21 -22.62 -24.77
N THR A 330 14.87 -23.77 -24.18
CA THR A 330 15.59 -25.02 -24.44
C THR A 330 15.29 -25.44 -25.88
N GLY A 331 16.15 -25.02 -26.80
CA GLY A 331 16.17 -25.52 -28.18
C GLY A 331 16.69 -26.95 -28.26
#